data_AF-A0A4Q5A697-F1
#
_entry.id   AF-A0A4Q5A697-F1
#
_cell.length_a   1.000
_cell.length_b   1.000
_cell.length_c   1.000
_cell.angle_alpha   90.00
_cell.angle_beta   90.00
_cell.angle_gamma   90.00
#
_symmetry.space_group_name_H-M   'P 1'
#
loop_
_entity.id
_entity.type
_entity.pdbx_description
1 polymer ?
#
loop_
_entity_poly.entity_id
_entity_poly.type
_entity_poly.pdbx_seq_one_letter_code
_entity_poly.pdbx_strand_id
1 'polypeptide(L)'
;MTRRRSKHFGRNYFNSSSVAERVLILLVIAIVIGVTIGVILPRISPRFAELTGQYHATGTAAETLQKLPVNDDVSTAGYDRELFGYRETDDDGNGCDVREDVLARDLTGVKYTKLGGCKVKSGVLADPYTGKTIHFQRGQTTSSAVQIDHVVALQNAWQSGARDWSQQKRFRFGNDLYNLLAVDGPANQEKGAASAAYWLPTNGEYRCDYVARQIGVKDKYGLSVTTQEKRAMLSVLHSCPGQAIPND
;
A
#
# COMPACT_ATOMS: atom_id res chain seq x y z
N MET A 1 76.44 9.57 16.98
CA MET A 1 75.21 9.06 16.33
C MET A 1 74.33 8.49 17.43
N THR A 2 73.09 8.88 17.72
CA THR A 2 72.09 9.70 17.02
C THR A 2 71.06 10.10 18.09
N ARG A 3 70.64 11.38 18.14
CA ARG A 3 69.57 11.89 19.01
C ARG A 3 68.23 11.21 18.68
N ARG A 4 67.56 10.58 19.65
CA ARG A 4 66.14 10.25 19.57
C ARG A 4 65.37 11.10 20.60
N ARG A 5 64.74 12.18 20.13
CA ARG A 5 63.73 12.95 20.88
C ARG A 5 62.45 12.12 20.91
N SER A 6 61.98 11.71 22.08
CA SER A 6 60.60 11.25 22.24
C SER A 6 59.67 12.46 22.13
N LYS A 7 58.70 12.41 21.22
CA LYS A 7 57.58 13.34 21.20
C LYS A 7 56.54 12.80 22.17
N HIS A 8 56.47 13.34 23.39
CA HIS A 8 55.32 13.16 24.25
C HIS A 8 54.13 13.88 23.63
N PHE A 9 53.12 13.11 23.19
CA PHE A 9 51.80 13.65 22.89
C PHE A 9 51.17 14.07 24.22
N GLY A 10 51.15 15.37 24.49
CA GLY A 10 50.39 15.94 25.59
C GLY A 10 48.91 15.65 25.37
N ARG A 11 48.33 14.85 26.26
CA ARG A 11 46.88 14.66 26.34
C ARG A 11 46.35 15.91 27.03
N ASN A 12 45.91 16.90 26.25
CA ASN A 12 45.30 18.13 26.77
C ASN A 12 43.97 17.77 27.43
N TYR A 13 44.00 17.47 28.72
CA TYR A 13 42.80 17.53 29.55
C TYR A 13 42.43 19.01 29.68
N PHE A 14 41.25 19.38 29.20
CA PHE A 14 40.67 20.71 29.43
C PHE A 14 40.64 20.97 30.94
N ASN A 15 41.52 21.85 31.41
CA ASN A 15 41.65 22.20 32.81
C ASN A 15 40.63 23.29 33.13
N SER A 16 39.39 22.90 33.44
CA SER A 16 38.36 23.87 33.85
C SER A 16 38.75 24.45 35.21
N SER A 17 38.99 25.76 35.25
CA SER A 17 39.65 26.46 36.36
C SER A 17 38.67 26.96 37.42
N SER A 18 37.36 26.97 37.13
CA SER A 18 36.32 27.38 38.10
C SER A 18 35.19 26.36 38.23
N VAL A 19 34.51 26.38 39.38
CA VAL A 19 33.31 25.56 39.64
C VAL A 19 32.21 25.85 38.62
N ALA A 20 32.05 27.12 38.21
CA ALA A 20 31.09 27.53 37.20
C ALA A 20 31.38 26.91 35.83
N GLU A 21 32.66 26.83 35.44
CA GLU A 21 33.08 26.20 34.18
C GLU A 21 32.82 24.69 34.17
N ARG A 22 33.03 24.01 35.32
CA ARG A 22 32.68 22.59 35.49
C ARG A 22 31.17 22.35 35.39
N VAL A 23 30.38 23.19 36.04
CA VAL A 23 28.92 23.12 35.96
C VAL A 23 28.43 23.36 34.54
N LEU A 24 29.00 24.34 33.83
CA LEU A 24 28.66 24.60 32.43
C LEU A 24 29.02 23.43 31.52
N ILE A 25 30.21 22.83 31.68
CA ILE A 25 30.62 21.65 30.92
C ILE A 25 29.68 20.48 31.17
N LEU A 26 29.29 20.23 32.43
CA LEU A 26 28.35 19.15 32.76
C LEU A 26 26.96 19.40 32.16
N LEU A 27 26.46 20.64 32.17
CA LEU A 27 25.20 21.00 31.52
C LEU A 27 25.25 20.79 30.01
N VAL A 28 26.34 21.21 29.35
CA VAL A 28 26.53 20.98 27.91
C VAL A 28 26.61 19.49 27.59
N ILE A 29 27.32 18.70 28.38
CA ILE A 29 27.38 17.23 28.22
C ILE A 29 25.99 16.62 28.38
N ALA A 30 25.23 17.02 29.41
CA ALA A 30 23.88 16.51 29.62
C ALA A 30 22.92 16.85 28.46
N ILE A 31 23.02 18.06 27.90
CA ILE A 31 22.26 18.48 26.72
C ILE A 31 22.68 17.66 25.50
N VAL A 32 23.98 17.52 25.25
CA VAL A 32 24.50 16.74 24.11
C VAL A 32 24.08 15.28 24.21
N ILE A 33 24.17 14.67 25.40
CA ILE A 33 23.69 13.30 25.66
C ILE A 33 22.18 13.22 25.42
N GLY A 34 21.39 14.17 25.94
CA GLY A 34 19.94 14.19 25.72
C GLY A 34 19.55 14.30 24.23
N VAL A 35 20.23 15.16 23.48
CA VAL A 35 20.01 15.34 22.03
C VAL A 35 20.46 14.10 21.26
N THR A 36 21.63 13.53 21.57
CA THR A 36 22.09 12.30 20.90
C THR A 36 21.19 11.12 21.20
N ILE A 37 20.75 10.94 22.44
CA ILE A 37 19.75 9.93 22.83
C ILE A 37 18.46 10.13 22.03
N GLY A 38 17.91 11.35 22.01
CA GLY A 38 16.67 11.66 21.28
C GLY A 38 16.74 11.45 19.77
N VAL A 39 17.91 11.59 19.15
CA VAL A 39 18.10 11.41 17.69
C VAL A 39 18.51 9.99 17.32
N ILE A 40 19.30 9.32 18.16
CA ILE A 40 19.93 8.03 17.83
C ILE A 40 19.07 6.85 18.29
N LEU A 41 18.45 6.89 19.49
CA LEU A 41 17.65 5.77 19.99
C LEU A 41 16.45 5.38 19.11
N PRO A 42 15.70 6.32 18.49
CA PRO A 42 14.63 5.97 17.55
C PRO A 42 15.14 5.17 16.35
N ARG A 43 16.42 5.34 15.96
CA ARG A 43 17.03 4.60 14.83
C ARG A 43 17.50 3.19 15.21
N ILE A 44 17.71 2.94 16.50
CA ILE A 44 18.24 1.66 17.01
C ILE A 44 17.12 0.71 17.42
N SER A 45 15.96 1.24 17.83
CA SER A 45 14.85 0.43 18.34
C SER A 45 13.49 0.87 17.79
N PRO A 46 12.72 -0.06 17.17
CA PRO A 46 11.37 0.21 16.68
C PRO A 46 10.42 0.68 17.79
N ARG A 47 10.59 0.17 19.03
CA ARG A 47 9.78 0.59 20.20
C ARG A 47 9.97 2.06 20.57
N PHE A 48 11.18 2.59 20.43
CA PHE A 48 11.47 3.99 20.76
C PHE A 48 11.09 4.94 19.61
N ALA A 49 11.14 4.49 18.35
CA ALA A 49 10.54 5.21 17.23
C ALA A 49 9.02 5.39 17.40
N GLU A 50 8.33 4.33 17.86
CA GLU A 50 6.90 4.33 18.14
C GLU A 50 6.53 5.30 19.27
N LEU A 51 7.34 5.34 20.35
CA LEU A 51 7.17 6.25 21.50
C LEU A 51 7.48 7.73 21.21
N THR A 52 8.33 8.03 20.23
CA THR A 52 8.80 9.41 19.95
C THR A 52 8.03 10.12 18.84
N GLY A 53 7.02 9.47 18.23
CA GLY A 53 6.20 10.11 17.20
C GLY A 53 6.86 10.25 15.83
N GLN A 54 8.14 9.91 15.68
CA GLN A 54 8.94 10.19 14.47
C GLN A 54 8.66 9.24 13.29
N TYR A 55 7.85 8.20 13.49
CA TYR A 55 7.47 7.21 12.47
C TYR A 55 5.99 6.86 12.57
N HIS A 56 5.11 7.86 12.64
CA HIS A 56 3.67 7.61 12.49
C HIS A 56 3.28 7.85 11.04
N ALA A 57 2.69 6.85 10.40
CA ALA A 57 2.01 7.04 9.13
C ALA A 57 0.90 8.08 9.33
N THR A 58 0.88 9.11 8.48
CA THR A 58 -0.09 10.21 8.52
C THR A 58 -0.94 10.23 7.25
N GLY A 59 -2.05 10.96 7.27
CA GLY A 59 -2.99 11.07 6.15
C GLY A 59 -4.21 10.17 6.33
N THR A 60 -5.23 10.39 5.49
CA THR A 60 -6.54 9.74 5.65
C THR A 60 -6.45 8.22 5.48
N ALA A 61 -5.48 7.70 4.72
CA ALA A 61 -5.24 6.26 4.62
C ALA A 61 -4.80 5.65 5.96
N ALA A 62 -3.85 6.28 6.64
CA ALA A 62 -3.36 5.81 7.93
C ALA A 62 -4.44 5.90 9.02
N GLU A 63 -5.17 7.02 9.06
CA GLU A 63 -6.27 7.24 10.00
C GLU A 63 -7.40 6.23 9.83
N THR A 64 -7.73 5.88 8.58
CA THR A 64 -8.76 4.89 8.27
C THR A 64 -8.30 3.47 8.60
N LEU A 65 -7.05 3.12 8.26
CA LEU A 65 -6.46 1.83 8.61
C LEU A 65 -6.49 1.56 10.12
N GLN A 66 -6.30 2.60 10.94
CA GLN A 66 -6.41 2.47 12.39
C GLN A 66 -7.81 2.05 12.85
N LYS A 67 -8.86 2.51 12.16
CA LYS A 67 -10.28 2.23 12.47
C LYS A 67 -10.76 0.88 11.93
N LEU A 68 -10.10 0.31 10.92
CA LEU A 68 -10.49 -0.99 10.38
C LEU A 68 -10.42 -2.08 11.47
N PRO A 69 -11.45 -2.94 11.58
CA PRO A 69 -11.45 -4.04 12.54
C PRO A 69 -10.34 -5.03 12.20
N VAL A 70 -9.70 -5.57 13.25
CA VAL A 70 -8.67 -6.60 13.10
C VAL A 70 -9.28 -7.95 13.41
N ASN A 71 -9.21 -8.89 12.47
CA ASN A 71 -9.62 -10.27 12.66
C ASN A 71 -8.58 -11.21 12.02
N ASP A 72 -7.92 -12.03 12.84
CA ASP A 72 -6.95 -13.02 12.39
C ASP A 72 -7.58 -14.41 12.14
N ASP A 73 -8.83 -14.63 12.55
CA ASP A 73 -9.58 -15.86 12.26
C ASP A 73 -10.21 -15.78 10.88
N VAL A 74 -9.41 -16.15 9.87
CA VAL A 74 -9.79 -16.15 8.46
C VAL A 74 -10.14 -17.56 7.99
N SER A 75 -11.24 -17.68 7.25
CA SER A 75 -11.67 -18.95 6.66
C SER A 75 -12.12 -18.78 5.22
N THR A 76 -11.78 -19.75 4.38
CA THR A 76 -12.23 -19.85 2.98
C THR A 76 -13.42 -20.77 2.80
N ALA A 77 -13.95 -21.34 3.88
CA ALA A 77 -15.07 -22.27 3.81
C ALA A 77 -16.27 -21.62 3.11
N GLY A 78 -16.87 -22.34 2.17
CA GLY A 78 -18.03 -21.88 1.39
C GLY A 78 -17.73 -20.78 0.36
N TYR A 79 -16.46 -20.39 0.18
CA TYR A 79 -16.11 -19.43 -0.86
C TYR A 79 -16.33 -20.01 -2.25
N ASP A 80 -17.01 -19.23 -3.08
CA ASP A 80 -17.10 -19.40 -4.53
C ASP A 80 -17.05 -18.01 -5.16
N ARG A 81 -16.24 -17.88 -6.23
CA ARG A 81 -16.03 -16.61 -6.94
C ARG A 81 -17.32 -16.12 -7.58
N GLU A 82 -18.16 -17.03 -8.05
CA GLU A 82 -19.41 -16.69 -8.76
C GLU A 82 -20.44 -16.02 -7.83
N LEU A 83 -20.28 -16.15 -6.50
CA LEU A 83 -21.13 -15.46 -5.52
C LEU A 83 -21.00 -13.93 -5.54
N PHE A 84 -20.01 -13.39 -6.26
CA PHE A 84 -19.78 -11.96 -6.44
C PHE A 84 -20.30 -11.41 -7.78
N GLY A 85 -20.87 -12.25 -8.65
CA GLY A 85 -21.58 -11.82 -9.87
C GLY A 85 -20.75 -10.91 -10.78
N TYR A 86 -19.47 -11.22 -10.97
CA TYR A 86 -18.58 -10.36 -11.76
C TYR A 86 -19.06 -10.29 -13.21
N ARG A 87 -19.30 -9.06 -13.70
CA ARG A 87 -19.87 -8.74 -15.03
C ARG A 87 -21.34 -9.15 -15.20
N GLU A 88 -22.06 -9.37 -14.10
CA GLU A 88 -23.50 -9.67 -14.12
C GLU A 88 -24.37 -8.43 -13.89
N THR A 89 -23.78 -7.30 -13.49
CA THR A 89 -24.49 -6.04 -13.29
C THR A 89 -24.03 -4.97 -14.26
N ASP A 90 -24.92 -4.01 -14.52
CA ASP A 90 -24.72 -2.81 -15.32
C ASP A 90 -25.23 -1.64 -14.46
N ASP A 91 -24.46 -1.31 -13.42
CA ASP A 91 -24.89 -0.40 -12.35
C ASP A 91 -25.01 1.06 -12.84
N ASP A 92 -24.30 1.44 -13.92
CA ASP A 92 -24.40 2.77 -14.53
C ASP A 92 -25.41 2.84 -15.69
N GLY A 93 -25.95 1.69 -16.12
CA GLY A 93 -26.99 1.58 -17.14
C GLY A 93 -26.50 1.94 -18.54
N ASN A 94 -25.19 1.90 -18.79
CA ASN A 94 -24.61 2.26 -20.07
C ASN A 94 -24.66 1.11 -21.10
N GLY A 95 -25.08 -0.09 -20.68
CA GLY A 95 -25.20 -1.29 -21.51
C GLY A 95 -23.91 -2.10 -21.65
N CYS A 96 -22.90 -1.80 -20.82
CA CYS A 96 -21.58 -2.38 -20.87
C CYS A 96 -21.31 -3.17 -19.60
N ASP A 97 -20.56 -4.25 -19.75
CA ASP A 97 -20.11 -4.96 -18.57
C ASP A 97 -18.90 -4.24 -17.96
N VAL A 98 -18.77 -4.36 -16.64
CA VAL A 98 -17.76 -3.64 -15.85
C VAL A 98 -16.32 -3.82 -16.36
N ARG A 99 -16.00 -4.93 -17.05
CA ARG A 99 -14.66 -5.09 -17.64
C ARG A 99 -14.41 -4.06 -18.72
N GLU A 100 -15.40 -3.83 -19.58
CA GLU A 100 -15.26 -2.87 -20.67
C GLU A 100 -15.16 -1.44 -20.12
N ASP A 101 -15.88 -1.13 -19.03
CA ASP A 101 -15.79 0.17 -18.36
C ASP A 101 -14.40 0.39 -17.74
N VAL A 102 -13.85 -0.61 -17.05
CA VAL A 102 -12.49 -0.52 -16.48
C VAL A 102 -11.45 -0.37 -17.59
N LEU A 103 -11.56 -1.13 -18.69
CA LEU A 103 -10.64 -0.98 -19.83
C LEU A 103 -10.76 0.40 -20.48
N ALA A 104 -11.98 0.95 -20.62
CA ALA A 104 -12.19 2.28 -21.17
C ALA A 104 -11.63 3.38 -20.26
N ARG A 105 -11.74 3.21 -18.93
CA ARG A 105 -11.22 4.13 -17.93
C ARG A 105 -9.69 4.12 -17.83
N ASP A 106 -9.08 2.94 -17.79
CA ASP A 106 -7.66 2.79 -17.43
C ASP A 106 -6.71 2.78 -18.63
N LEU A 107 -7.22 2.50 -19.84
CA LEU A 107 -6.41 2.54 -21.05
C LEU A 107 -6.42 3.94 -21.67
N THR A 108 -5.31 4.30 -22.29
CA THR A 108 -5.21 5.48 -23.17
C THR A 108 -5.32 5.06 -24.64
N GLY A 109 -5.75 5.99 -25.50
CA GLY A 109 -5.87 5.72 -26.95
C GLY A 109 -6.87 4.61 -27.29
N VAL A 110 -7.93 4.48 -26.49
CA VAL A 110 -8.95 3.43 -26.62
C VAL A 110 -9.61 3.44 -27.99
N LYS A 111 -9.70 2.25 -28.60
CA LYS A 111 -10.50 2.01 -29.81
C LYS A 111 -11.53 0.95 -29.50
N TYR A 112 -12.75 1.14 -29.99
CA TYR A 112 -13.84 0.18 -29.83
C TYR A 112 -13.98 -0.73 -31.04
N THR A 113 -14.60 -1.90 -30.84
CA THR A 113 -14.87 -2.86 -31.92
C THR A 113 -15.94 -2.38 -32.91
N LYS A 114 -16.85 -1.52 -32.45
CA LYS A 114 -17.90 -0.87 -33.24
C LYS A 114 -18.01 0.59 -32.82
N LEU A 115 -18.33 1.47 -33.75
CA LEU A 115 -18.61 2.87 -33.43
C LEU A 115 -19.86 2.94 -32.54
N GLY A 116 -19.78 3.68 -31.42
CA GLY A 116 -20.87 3.81 -30.46
C GLY A 116 -21.13 2.58 -29.58
N GLY A 117 -20.29 1.55 -29.63
CA GLY A 117 -20.30 0.44 -28.67
C GLY A 117 -19.18 0.56 -27.65
N CYS A 118 -19.22 -0.23 -26.58
CA CYS A 118 -18.23 -0.17 -25.50
C CYS A 118 -17.18 -1.27 -25.48
N LYS A 119 -17.34 -2.31 -26.30
CA LYS A 119 -16.35 -3.39 -26.34
C LYS A 119 -15.00 -2.86 -26.85
N VAL A 120 -14.04 -2.74 -25.95
CA VAL A 120 -12.70 -2.19 -26.20
C VAL A 120 -11.94 -3.16 -27.09
N LYS A 121 -11.51 -2.68 -28.26
CA LYS A 121 -10.69 -3.41 -29.23
C LYS A 121 -9.20 -3.30 -28.91
N SER A 122 -8.73 -2.12 -28.52
CA SER A 122 -7.33 -1.88 -28.19
C SER A 122 -7.14 -0.59 -27.39
N GLY A 123 -5.96 -0.46 -26.78
CA GLY A 123 -5.53 0.72 -26.03
C GLY A 123 -4.12 0.52 -25.46
N VAL A 124 -3.62 1.46 -24.68
CA VAL A 124 -2.32 1.38 -24.02
C VAL A 124 -2.51 1.51 -22.52
N LEU A 125 -2.05 0.50 -21.78
CA LEU A 125 -2.03 0.49 -20.32
C LEU A 125 -0.65 0.95 -19.84
N ALA A 126 -0.61 1.97 -19.01
CA ALA A 126 0.52 2.20 -18.11
C ALA A 126 0.27 1.36 -16.85
N ASP A 127 0.81 0.15 -16.80
CA ASP A 127 0.43 -0.84 -15.80
C ASP A 127 0.90 -0.42 -14.39
N PRO A 128 -0.03 -0.21 -13.44
CA PRO A 128 0.34 0.26 -12.12
C PRO A 128 1.11 -0.81 -11.32
N TYR A 129 0.91 -2.10 -11.60
CA TYR A 129 1.48 -3.17 -10.79
C TYR A 129 2.96 -3.46 -11.07
N THR A 130 3.37 -3.34 -12.34
CA THR A 130 4.72 -3.65 -12.80
C THR A 130 5.47 -2.44 -13.34
N GLY A 131 4.78 -1.32 -13.58
CA GLY A 131 5.35 -0.10 -14.18
C GLY A 131 5.60 -0.24 -15.69
N LYS A 132 5.16 -1.34 -16.31
CA LYS A 132 5.34 -1.59 -17.74
C LYS A 132 4.28 -0.87 -18.56
N THR A 133 4.63 -0.52 -19.80
CA THR A 133 3.65 -0.12 -20.81
C THR A 133 3.18 -1.35 -21.58
N ILE A 134 1.86 -1.61 -21.60
CA ILE A 134 1.26 -2.75 -22.28
C ILE A 134 0.32 -2.26 -23.39
N HIS A 135 0.61 -2.65 -24.63
CA HIS A 135 -0.28 -2.39 -25.77
C HIS A 135 -1.37 -3.45 -25.81
N PHE A 136 -2.52 -3.15 -25.21
CA PHE A 136 -3.67 -4.04 -25.23
C PHE A 136 -4.24 -4.14 -26.64
N GLN A 137 -4.36 -5.37 -27.13
CA GLN A 137 -5.10 -5.70 -28.34
C GLN A 137 -6.02 -6.87 -28.01
N ARG A 138 -7.33 -6.71 -28.20
CA ARG A 138 -8.27 -7.80 -28.03
C ARG A 138 -7.99 -8.91 -29.04
N GLY A 139 -7.93 -10.13 -28.54
CA GLY A 139 -7.67 -11.35 -29.29
C GLY A 139 -7.63 -12.57 -28.38
N GLN A 140 -7.70 -13.78 -28.95
CA GLN A 140 -7.80 -15.02 -28.19
C GLN A 140 -6.63 -15.23 -27.22
N THR A 141 -5.41 -14.86 -27.63
CA THR A 141 -4.18 -15.05 -26.85
C THR A 141 -3.65 -13.76 -26.22
N THR A 142 -4.14 -12.60 -26.66
CA THR A 142 -3.64 -11.28 -26.26
C THR A 142 -4.52 -10.60 -25.21
N SER A 143 -5.80 -10.99 -25.10
CA SER A 143 -6.71 -10.36 -24.14
C SER A 143 -6.31 -10.62 -22.69
N SER A 144 -5.60 -11.72 -22.41
CA SER A 144 -5.13 -12.10 -21.07
C SER A 144 -3.90 -11.31 -20.62
N ALA A 145 -3.24 -10.56 -21.51
CA ALA A 145 -2.12 -9.70 -21.15
C ALA A 145 -2.56 -8.55 -20.24
N VAL A 146 -3.81 -8.08 -20.38
CA VAL A 146 -4.44 -7.13 -19.45
C VAL A 146 -5.65 -7.77 -18.81
N GLN A 147 -5.59 -7.95 -17.49
CA GLN A 147 -6.68 -8.47 -16.68
C GLN A 147 -7.32 -7.33 -15.89
N ILE A 148 -8.56 -7.56 -15.42
CA ILE A 148 -9.15 -6.67 -14.43
C ILE A 148 -8.95 -7.34 -13.08
N ASP A 149 -8.17 -6.70 -12.21
CA ASP A 149 -7.97 -7.14 -10.84
C ASP A 149 -9.02 -6.53 -9.92
N HIS A 150 -9.41 -7.31 -8.92
CA HIS A 150 -10.06 -6.83 -7.71
C HIS A 150 -8.95 -6.45 -6.71
N VAL A 151 -8.70 -5.15 -6.52
CA VAL A 151 -7.61 -4.62 -5.69
C VAL A 151 -7.62 -5.25 -4.30
N VAL A 152 -8.80 -5.36 -3.69
CA VAL A 152 -9.10 -6.36 -2.65
C VAL A 152 -9.74 -7.58 -3.31
N ALA A 153 -8.99 -8.68 -3.38
CA ALA A 153 -9.42 -9.89 -4.07
C ALA A 153 -10.71 -10.48 -3.47
N LEU A 154 -11.56 -11.09 -4.30
CA LEU A 154 -12.86 -11.64 -3.88
C LEU A 154 -12.75 -12.64 -2.72
N GLN A 155 -11.77 -13.54 -2.76
CA GLN A 155 -11.52 -14.48 -1.66
C GLN A 155 -10.98 -13.78 -0.40
N ASN A 156 -10.17 -12.74 -0.55
CA ASN A 156 -9.71 -11.95 0.60
C ASN A 156 -10.90 -11.22 1.26
N ALA A 157 -11.81 -10.67 0.45
CA ALA A 157 -13.06 -10.09 0.94
C ALA A 157 -13.91 -11.13 1.68
N TRP A 158 -14.03 -12.36 1.15
CA TRP A 158 -14.73 -13.46 1.82
C TRP A 158 -14.18 -13.72 3.23
N GLN A 159 -12.85 -13.86 3.33
CA GLN A 159 -12.14 -14.07 4.59
C GLN A 159 -12.27 -12.90 5.57
N SER A 160 -12.51 -11.68 5.08
CA SER A 160 -12.57 -10.45 5.88
C SER A 160 -13.99 -9.93 6.16
N GLY A 161 -15.03 -10.73 5.83
CA GLY A 161 -16.40 -10.45 6.24
C GLY A 161 -17.46 -10.59 5.12
N ALA A 162 -17.06 -10.75 3.86
CA ALA A 162 -18.02 -10.84 2.75
C ALA A 162 -18.83 -12.15 2.73
N ARG A 163 -18.40 -13.16 3.49
CA ARG A 163 -19.16 -14.41 3.69
C ARG A 163 -20.56 -14.17 4.28
N ASP A 164 -20.69 -13.14 5.12
CA ASP A 164 -21.92 -12.82 5.86
C ASP A 164 -22.79 -11.78 5.13
N TRP A 165 -22.37 -11.34 3.94
CA TRP A 165 -23.11 -10.35 3.16
C TRP A 165 -24.34 -10.94 2.45
N SER A 166 -25.28 -10.07 2.12
CA SER A 166 -26.30 -10.38 1.12
C SER A 166 -25.65 -10.55 -0.26
N GLN A 167 -26.33 -11.29 -1.16
CA GLN A 167 -25.91 -11.44 -2.54
C GLN A 167 -25.74 -10.07 -3.24
N GLN A 168 -26.71 -9.16 -3.05
CA GLN A 168 -26.65 -7.83 -3.64
C GLN A 168 -25.39 -7.06 -3.24
N LYS A 169 -24.95 -7.14 -1.97
CA LYS A 169 -23.73 -6.47 -1.53
C LYS A 169 -22.46 -7.11 -2.13
N ARG A 170 -22.43 -8.44 -2.26
CA ARG A 170 -21.34 -9.13 -2.99
C ARG A 170 -21.29 -8.73 -4.46
N PHE A 171 -22.43 -8.61 -5.12
CA PHE A 171 -22.52 -8.20 -6.52
C PHE A 171 -22.00 -6.77 -6.71
N ARG A 172 -22.41 -5.84 -5.83
CA ARG A 172 -21.84 -4.49 -5.80
C ARG A 172 -20.32 -4.53 -5.62
N PHE A 173 -19.79 -5.30 -4.66
CA PHE A 173 -18.34 -5.41 -4.46
C PHE A 173 -17.60 -6.00 -5.68
N GLY A 174 -18.21 -6.98 -6.34
CA GLY A 174 -17.63 -7.64 -7.51
C GLY A 174 -17.56 -6.73 -8.74
N ASN A 175 -18.42 -5.71 -8.82
CA ASN A 175 -18.56 -4.82 -9.98
C ASN A 175 -18.24 -3.35 -9.66
N ASP A 176 -17.67 -3.07 -8.50
CA ASP A 176 -17.33 -1.70 -8.10
C ASP A 176 -16.02 -1.24 -8.77
N LEU A 177 -16.11 -0.22 -9.62
CA LEU A 177 -14.96 0.40 -10.27
C LEU A 177 -13.88 0.85 -9.27
N TYR A 178 -14.24 1.22 -8.05
CA TYR A 178 -13.28 1.60 -7.02
C TYR A 178 -12.40 0.44 -6.55
N ASN A 179 -12.92 -0.79 -6.62
CA ASN A 179 -12.17 -2.01 -6.33
C ASN A 179 -11.56 -2.66 -7.59
N LEU A 180 -11.82 -2.13 -8.80
CA LEU A 180 -11.37 -2.73 -10.05
C LEU A 180 -10.25 -1.92 -10.72
N LEU A 181 -9.23 -2.60 -11.25
CA LEU A 181 -8.17 -1.98 -12.05
C LEU A 181 -7.75 -2.85 -13.23
N ALA A 182 -7.48 -2.24 -14.38
CA ALA A 182 -6.78 -2.91 -15.47
C ALA A 182 -5.29 -3.03 -15.13
N VAL A 183 -4.76 -4.26 -15.16
CA VAL A 183 -3.39 -4.57 -14.75
C VAL A 183 -2.75 -5.65 -15.63
N ASP A 184 -1.42 -5.79 -15.54
CA ASP A 184 -0.66 -6.89 -16.12
C ASP A 184 -1.20 -8.26 -15.67
N GLY A 185 -1.49 -9.13 -16.64
CA GLY A 185 -2.10 -10.43 -16.40
C GLY A 185 -1.25 -11.38 -15.54
N PRO A 186 0.05 -11.56 -15.83
CA PRO A 186 0.95 -12.33 -14.97
C PRO A 186 1.04 -11.78 -13.53
N ALA A 187 1.18 -10.48 -13.34
CA ALA A 187 1.22 -9.88 -12.00
C ALA A 187 -0.06 -10.12 -11.21
N ASN A 188 -1.22 -10.04 -11.87
CA ASN A 188 -2.51 -10.36 -11.25
C ASN A 188 -2.64 -11.85 -10.86
N GLN A 189 -2.11 -12.75 -11.70
CA GLN A 189 -2.07 -14.18 -11.38
C GLN A 189 -1.13 -14.48 -10.21
N GLU A 190 0.01 -13.80 -10.14
CA GLU A 190 0.94 -13.89 -9.00
C GLU A 190 0.29 -13.40 -7.70
N LYS A 191 -0.44 -12.27 -7.76
CA LYS A 191 -1.23 -11.75 -6.64
C LYS A 191 -2.27 -12.76 -6.15
N GLY A 192 -3.05 -13.33 -7.07
CA GLY A 192 -4.13 -14.25 -6.74
C GLY A 192 -5.09 -13.67 -5.68
N ALA A 193 -5.23 -14.39 -4.56
CA ALA A 193 -6.07 -14.00 -3.43
C ALA A 193 -5.30 -13.31 -2.28
N ALA A 194 -4.03 -12.97 -2.49
CA ALA A 194 -3.17 -12.43 -1.44
C ALA A 194 -3.67 -11.08 -0.92
N SER A 195 -3.53 -10.88 0.40
CA SER A 195 -3.63 -9.56 1.03
C SER A 195 -2.32 -8.78 0.85
N ALA A 196 -2.33 -7.50 1.25
CA ALA A 196 -1.12 -6.66 1.26
C ALA A 196 0.01 -7.20 2.15
N ALA A 197 -0.24 -8.19 3.02
CA ALA A 197 0.80 -8.87 3.80
C ALA A 197 1.68 -9.78 2.94
N TYR A 198 1.12 -10.35 1.87
CA TYR A 198 1.75 -11.43 1.11
C TYR A 198 2.08 -11.05 -0.31
N TRP A 199 1.45 -10.00 -0.84
CA TRP A 199 1.74 -9.48 -2.17
C TRP A 199 1.61 -7.96 -2.21
N LEU A 200 2.60 -7.32 -2.83
CA LEU A 200 2.60 -5.90 -3.16
C LEU A 200 3.06 -5.75 -4.62
N PRO A 201 2.61 -4.71 -5.34
CA PRO A 201 3.14 -4.37 -6.65
C PRO A 201 4.66 -4.38 -6.70
N THR A 202 5.23 -4.91 -7.80
CA THR A 202 6.67 -4.83 -8.05
C THR A 202 7.09 -3.40 -8.41
N ASN A 203 6.17 -2.63 -8.99
CA ASN A 203 6.29 -1.18 -9.11
C ASN A 203 6.24 -0.51 -7.71
N GLY A 204 7.41 -0.16 -7.19
CA GLY A 204 7.55 0.45 -5.87
C GLY A 204 6.82 1.79 -5.74
N GLU A 205 6.78 2.59 -6.81
CA GLU A 205 6.17 3.92 -6.81
C GLU A 205 4.65 3.86 -6.60
N TYR A 206 4.00 2.77 -7.02
CA TYR A 206 2.56 2.59 -6.91
C TYR A 206 2.10 1.97 -5.58
N ARG A 207 3.01 1.49 -4.72
CA ARG A 207 2.63 0.74 -3.50
C ARG A 207 1.76 1.54 -2.53
N CYS A 208 2.01 2.84 -2.43
CA CYS A 208 1.23 3.71 -1.56
C CYS A 208 -0.21 3.85 -2.04
N ASP A 209 -0.43 4.08 -3.34
CA ASP A 209 -1.77 4.15 -3.92
C ASP A 209 -2.49 2.80 -3.85
N TYR A 210 -1.77 1.69 -4.08
CA TYR A 210 -2.31 0.34 -3.93
C TYR A 210 -2.82 0.08 -2.51
N VAL A 211 -2.00 0.37 -1.49
CA VAL A 211 -2.38 0.18 -0.08
C VAL A 211 -3.51 1.13 0.31
N ALA A 212 -3.45 2.40 -0.10
CA ALA A 212 -4.50 3.38 0.19
C ALA A 212 -5.85 2.96 -0.43
N ARG A 213 -5.84 2.45 -1.67
CA ARG A 213 -7.05 1.92 -2.32
C ARG A 213 -7.57 0.67 -1.61
N GLN A 214 -6.72 -0.28 -1.22
CA GLN A 214 -7.17 -1.42 -0.42
C GLN A 214 -7.83 -1.00 0.90
N ILE A 215 -7.24 -0.04 1.61
CA ILE A 215 -7.79 0.50 2.85
C ILE A 215 -9.16 1.13 2.59
N GLY A 216 -9.27 1.97 1.56
CA GLY A 216 -10.51 2.61 1.19
C GLY A 216 -11.61 1.61 0.79
N VAL A 217 -11.27 0.57 0.03
CA VAL A 217 -12.23 -0.49 -0.32
C VAL A 217 -12.68 -1.25 0.93
N LYS A 218 -11.74 -1.60 1.82
CA LYS A 218 -12.09 -2.30 3.06
C LYS A 218 -12.98 -1.45 3.96
N ASP A 219 -12.72 -0.14 4.04
CA ASP A 219 -13.55 0.81 4.78
C ASP A 219 -14.96 0.92 4.18
N LYS A 220 -15.06 1.20 2.87
CA LYS A 220 -16.32 1.32 2.11
C LYS A 220 -17.24 0.11 2.32
N TYR A 221 -16.66 -1.09 2.38
CA TYR A 221 -17.44 -2.33 2.50
C TYR A 221 -17.52 -2.91 3.91
N GLY A 222 -16.84 -2.32 4.89
CA GLY A 222 -16.80 -2.83 6.27
C GLY A 222 -16.09 -4.17 6.40
N LEU A 223 -14.98 -4.34 5.68
CA LEU A 223 -14.11 -5.52 5.76
C LEU A 223 -13.05 -5.36 6.84
N SER A 224 -12.64 -6.47 7.46
CA SER A 224 -11.51 -6.50 8.38
C SER A 224 -10.15 -6.60 7.67
N VAL A 225 -9.11 -6.34 8.44
CA VAL A 225 -7.72 -6.69 8.11
C VAL A 225 -7.21 -7.72 9.11
N THR A 226 -6.22 -8.51 8.72
CA THR A 226 -5.45 -9.30 9.70
C THR A 226 -4.40 -8.42 10.38
N THR A 227 -3.86 -8.85 11.52
CA THR A 227 -2.75 -8.18 12.19
C THR A 227 -1.53 -8.04 11.27
N GLN A 228 -1.25 -9.08 10.47
CA GLN A 228 -0.16 -9.09 9.51
C GLN A 228 -0.40 -8.10 8.35
N GLU A 229 -1.62 -8.08 7.81
CA GLU A 229 -2.02 -7.15 6.75
C GLU A 229 -1.96 -5.69 7.24
N LYS A 230 -2.50 -5.40 8.41
CA LYS A 230 -2.45 -4.05 9.01
C LYS A 230 -1.02 -3.57 9.19
N ARG A 231 -0.11 -4.43 9.67
CA ARG A 231 1.31 -4.11 9.82
C ARG A 231 1.98 -3.85 8.47
N ALA A 232 1.71 -4.67 7.46
CA ALA A 232 2.27 -4.49 6.13
C ALA A 232 1.80 -3.17 5.49
N MET A 233 0.49 -2.88 5.58
CA MET A 233 -0.06 -1.61 5.11
C MET A 233 0.56 -0.40 5.83
N LEU A 234 0.69 -0.44 7.17
CA LEU A 234 1.37 0.62 7.93
C LEU A 234 2.84 0.79 7.50
N SER A 235 3.55 -0.32 7.28
CA SER A 235 4.94 -0.30 6.81
C SER A 235 5.09 0.42 5.46
N VAL A 236 4.15 0.20 4.53
CA VAL A 236 4.12 0.92 3.25
C VAL A 236 3.80 2.40 3.48
N LEU A 237 2.80 2.72 4.30
CA LEU A 237 2.40 4.10 4.56
C LEU A 237 3.49 4.94 5.26
N HIS A 238 4.41 4.32 6.02
CA HIS A 238 5.58 5.01 6.55
C HIS A 238 6.50 5.58 5.46
N SER A 239 6.48 5.03 4.24
CA SER A 239 7.25 5.55 3.11
C SER A 239 6.55 6.67 2.35
N CYS A 240 5.28 6.96 2.65
CA CYS A 240 4.49 8.01 2.01
C CYS A 240 3.60 8.76 3.01
N PRO A 241 4.21 9.63 3.85
CA PRO A 241 3.47 10.46 4.79
C PRO A 241 2.41 11.32 4.09
N GLY A 242 1.22 11.38 4.67
CA GLY A 242 0.10 12.17 4.13
C GLY A 242 -0.68 11.48 3.01
N GLN A 243 -0.43 10.19 2.72
CA GLN A 243 -1.17 9.44 1.71
C GLN A 243 -2.68 9.53 1.97
N ALA A 244 -3.40 10.03 0.97
CA ALA A 244 -4.85 10.09 0.99
C ALA A 244 -5.46 8.77 0.50
N ILE A 245 -6.64 8.45 1.02
CA ILE A 245 -7.54 7.50 0.36
C ILE A 245 -8.00 8.12 -0.96
N PRO A 246 -7.90 7.40 -2.09
CA PRO A 246 -8.42 7.89 -3.37
C PRO A 246 -9.93 8.07 -3.30
N ASN A 247 -10.47 9.04 -4.02
CA ASN A 247 -11.92 9.18 -4.13
C ASN A 247 -12.52 7.95 -4.82
N ASP A 248 -13.72 7.61 -4.37
CA ASP A 248 -14.62 6.63 -4.98
C ASP A 248 -15.27 7.21 -6.25
#